data_AF-A0A1C5K7D7-F1
#
_entry.id   AF-A0A1C5K7D7-F1
#
_cell.length_a   1.000
_cell.length_b   1.000
_cell.length_c   1.000
_cell.angle_alpha   90.00
_cell.angle_beta   90.00
_cell.angle_gamma   90.00
#
_symmetry.space_group_name_H-M   'P 1'
#
loop_
_entity.id
_entity.type
_entity.pdbx_description
1 polymer ?
#
loop_
_entity_poly.entity_id
_entity_poly.type
_entity_poly.pdbx_seq_one_letter_code
_entity_poly.pdbx_strand_id
1 'polypeptide(L)'
;MVEDGWSPEWCIVGNLLPYPYSANGPRADFRSQKIFPAGAKLYVVGGFGGLGYETITVIGYAHGRRRPVTAHIKAKYVGNWRAELVYRPVILRAIHAAENEQDTYHRWLTPFRDERTAEYHPSEPAYGEHLAEVAAYFQRKLHGGR
;
A
#
# COMPACT_ATOMS: atom_id res chain seq x y z
N MET A 1 -32.32 3.08 10.08
CA MET A 1 -31.48 1.91 9.77
C MET A 1 -30.15 2.48 9.31
N VAL A 2 -29.14 2.50 10.18
CA VAL A 2 -27.79 2.93 9.80
C VAL A 2 -27.19 1.72 9.09
N GLU A 3 -27.10 1.76 7.77
CA GLU A 3 -26.30 0.78 7.01
C GLU A 3 -24.89 0.78 7.63
N ASP A 4 -24.32 -0.39 7.88
CA ASP A 4 -22.94 -0.53 8.40
C ASP A 4 -21.99 0.28 7.49
N GLY A 5 -21.70 1.50 7.94
CA GLY A 5 -21.38 2.65 7.11
C GLY A 5 -19.90 2.75 6.84
N TRP A 6 -19.44 2.02 5.83
CA TRP A 6 -18.08 2.16 5.34
C TRP A 6 -18.08 3.21 4.24
N SER A 7 -17.55 4.41 4.54
CA SER A 7 -17.29 5.42 3.51
C SER A 7 -16.11 4.99 2.64
N PRO A 8 -16.10 5.33 1.33
CA PRO A 8 -14.92 5.11 0.50
C PRO A 8 -13.72 5.88 1.03
N GLU A 9 -12.55 5.26 1.01
CA GLU A 9 -11.32 5.86 1.53
C GLU A 9 -10.16 5.79 0.55
N TRP A 10 -9.34 6.83 0.51
CA TRP A 10 -8.16 6.88 -0.32
C TRP A 10 -7.05 6.01 0.24
N CYS A 11 -6.41 5.24 -0.64
CA CYS A 11 -5.29 4.39 -0.28
C CYS A 11 -4.23 4.44 -1.39
N ILE A 12 -2.97 4.30 -0.99
CA ILE A 12 -1.91 4.05 -1.96
C ILE A 12 -2.06 2.61 -2.44
N VAL A 13 -2.07 2.45 -3.76
CA VAL A 13 -2.17 1.15 -4.41
C VAL A 13 -0.94 0.93 -5.28
N GLY A 14 -0.45 -0.30 -5.28
CA GLY A 14 0.56 -0.75 -6.22
C GLY A 14 0.30 -2.16 -6.72
N ASN A 15 1.11 -2.60 -7.66
CA ASN A 15 1.11 -3.96 -8.17
C ASN A 15 2.40 -4.65 -7.75
N LEU A 16 2.29 -5.88 -7.25
CA LEU A 16 3.47 -6.69 -6.98
C LEU A 16 4.19 -6.97 -8.32
N LEU A 17 5.43 -6.54 -8.42
CA LEU A 17 6.28 -6.83 -9.57
C LEU A 17 6.64 -8.32 -9.60
N PRO A 18 6.82 -8.90 -10.80
CA PRO A 18 7.27 -10.27 -10.91
C PRO A 18 8.65 -10.43 -10.26
N TYR A 19 8.81 -11.49 -9.45
CA TYR A 19 10.10 -11.92 -8.95
C TYR A 19 10.77 -12.90 -9.96
N PRO A 20 12.09 -13.08 -9.92
CA PRO A 20 13.07 -12.14 -9.41
C PRO A 20 13.38 -11.05 -10.44
N TYR A 21 13.88 -9.95 -9.90
CA TYR A 21 14.39 -8.82 -10.69
C TYR A 21 15.77 -9.09 -11.33
N SER A 22 16.37 -10.26 -11.05
CA SER A 22 17.68 -10.69 -11.56
C SER A 22 17.51 -12.03 -12.26
N ALA A 23 17.89 -12.08 -13.54
CA ALA A 23 17.83 -13.30 -14.35
C ALA A 23 18.70 -14.45 -13.80
N ASN A 24 19.66 -14.14 -12.91
CA ASN A 24 20.65 -15.09 -12.39
C ASN A 24 20.41 -15.48 -10.91
N GLY A 25 19.28 -15.09 -10.33
CA GLY A 25 18.94 -15.48 -8.95
C GLY A 25 18.43 -16.92 -8.85
N PRO A 26 18.58 -17.60 -7.70
CA PRO A 26 18.11 -18.98 -7.47
C PRO A 26 16.58 -19.18 -7.50
N ARG A 27 15.84 -18.20 -8.01
CA ARG A 27 14.38 -18.19 -8.18
C ARG A 27 13.99 -17.48 -9.47
N ALA A 28 14.86 -17.44 -10.49
CA ALA A 28 14.73 -16.75 -11.79
C ALA A 28 13.37 -16.93 -12.48
N ASP A 29 12.75 -18.07 -12.23
CA ASP A 29 11.49 -18.59 -12.72
C ASP A 29 10.27 -18.23 -11.85
N PHE A 30 10.45 -17.91 -10.56
CA PHE A 30 9.36 -17.62 -9.63
C PHE A 30 8.83 -16.20 -9.78
N ARG A 31 7.75 -16.04 -10.54
CA ARG A 31 7.10 -14.74 -10.74
C ARG A 31 6.47 -14.15 -9.47
N SER A 32 6.25 -14.88 -8.38
CA SER A 32 5.58 -14.37 -7.16
C SER A 32 6.49 -14.15 -5.95
N GLN A 33 6.09 -13.23 -5.06
CA GLN A 33 6.51 -13.26 -3.66
C GLN A 33 5.69 -14.34 -2.95
N LYS A 34 6.31 -15.10 -2.03
CA LYS A 34 5.71 -16.27 -1.35
C LYS A 34 4.25 -16.09 -0.88
N ILE A 35 3.86 -14.86 -0.53
CA ILE A 35 2.53 -14.52 -0.03
C ILE A 35 1.55 -14.15 -1.16
N PHE A 36 1.95 -13.28 -2.09
CA PHE A 36 1.07 -12.69 -3.11
C PHE A 36 1.50 -13.06 -4.54
N PRO A 37 0.54 -13.34 -5.45
CA PRO A 37 0.87 -13.62 -6.84
C PRO A 37 1.50 -12.40 -7.55
N ALA A 38 2.30 -12.67 -8.58
CA ALA A 38 2.79 -11.63 -9.48
C ALA A 38 1.63 -10.79 -10.02
N GLY A 39 1.80 -9.48 -10.10
CA GLY A 39 0.76 -8.55 -10.57
C GLY A 39 -0.37 -8.31 -9.57
N ALA A 40 -0.36 -8.95 -8.39
CA ALA A 40 -1.37 -8.73 -7.36
C ALA A 40 -1.50 -7.24 -7.03
N LYS A 41 -2.75 -6.77 -6.98
CA LYS A 41 -3.07 -5.44 -6.47
C LYS A 41 -2.88 -5.44 -4.96
N LEU A 42 -2.05 -4.52 -4.48
CA LEU A 42 -1.71 -4.35 -3.08
C LEU A 42 -2.15 -2.97 -2.62
N TYR A 43 -2.81 -2.93 -1.48
CA TYR A 43 -3.26 -1.71 -0.80
C TYR A 43 -2.26 -1.40 0.30
N VAL A 44 -1.55 -0.29 0.20
CA VAL A 44 -0.48 0.11 1.10
C VAL A 44 -1.06 0.96 2.22
N VAL A 45 -1.05 0.42 3.43
CA VAL A 45 -1.64 1.07 4.62
C VAL A 45 -0.61 1.85 5.43
N GLY A 46 0.68 1.62 5.18
CA GLY A 46 1.74 2.38 5.82
C GLY A 46 3.10 1.81 5.49
N GLY A 47 4.14 2.35 6.10
CA GLY A 47 5.48 1.81 6.04
C GLY A 47 6.33 2.23 7.21
N PHE A 48 7.38 1.47 7.46
CA PHE A 48 8.28 1.73 8.59
C PHE A 48 9.19 2.91 8.25
N GLY A 49 8.93 4.06 8.88
CA GLY A 49 9.62 5.34 8.62
C GLY A 49 11.11 5.34 8.98
N GLY A 50 11.55 4.51 9.93
CA GLY A 50 12.94 4.48 10.42
C GLY A 50 13.99 3.99 9.42
N LEU A 51 13.59 3.30 8.34
CA LEU A 51 14.48 2.80 7.28
C LEU A 51 14.18 3.45 5.93
N GLY A 52 13.70 4.70 5.90
CA GLY A 52 13.41 5.40 4.64
C GLY A 52 12.30 4.73 3.81
N TYR A 53 11.37 4.03 4.48
CA TYR A 53 10.26 3.28 3.90
C TYR A 53 10.68 2.10 3.01
N GLU A 54 11.78 1.43 3.35
CA GLU A 54 12.20 0.20 2.67
C GLU A 54 11.19 -0.94 2.77
N THR A 55 10.46 -1.00 3.89
CA THR A 55 9.43 -2.00 4.16
C THR A 55 8.08 -1.32 4.34
N ILE A 56 7.09 -1.80 3.60
CA ILE A 56 5.73 -1.31 3.62
C ILE A 56 4.78 -2.39 4.11
N THR A 57 3.69 -1.97 4.74
CA THR A 57 2.58 -2.82 5.13
C THR A 57 1.52 -2.78 4.04
N VAL A 58 1.21 -3.96 3.51
CA VAL A 58 0.27 -4.12 2.41
C VAL A 58 -0.83 -5.08 2.75
N ILE A 59 -1.99 -4.83 2.16
CA ILE A 59 -3.13 -5.73 2.16
C ILE A 59 -3.33 -6.23 0.73
N GLY A 60 -3.46 -7.54 0.56
CA GLY A 60 -3.63 -8.15 -0.76
C GLY A 60 -4.26 -9.52 -0.68
N TYR A 61 -4.61 -10.09 -1.83
CA TYR A 61 -5.10 -11.46 -1.90
C TYR A 61 -3.93 -12.42 -2.07
N ALA A 62 -3.71 -13.27 -1.06
CA ALA A 62 -2.69 -14.31 -1.12
C ALA A 62 -3.09 -15.46 -2.05
N HIS A 63 -2.11 -16.26 -2.44
CA HIS A 63 -2.33 -17.46 -3.25
C HIS A 63 -3.41 -18.36 -2.62
N GLY A 64 -4.46 -18.68 -3.40
CA GLY A 64 -5.54 -19.58 -2.98
C GLY A 64 -6.45 -19.04 -1.87
N ARG A 65 -6.27 -17.79 -1.40
CA ARG A 65 -7.09 -17.22 -0.33
C ARG A 65 -8.21 -16.34 -0.87
N ARG A 66 -9.42 -16.58 -0.34
CA ARG A 66 -10.62 -15.78 -0.62
C ARG A 66 -10.71 -14.49 0.19
N ARG A 67 -9.93 -14.38 1.27
CA ARG A 67 -9.86 -13.20 2.14
C ARG A 67 -8.52 -12.50 1.96
N PRO A 68 -8.50 -11.16 2.00
CA PRO A 68 -7.24 -10.43 1.98
C PRO A 68 -6.42 -10.74 3.22
N VAL A 69 -5.10 -10.61 3.10
CA VAL A 69 -4.16 -10.75 4.20
C VAL A 69 -3.26 -9.53 4.26
N THR A 70 -2.86 -9.17 5.48
CA THR A 70 -1.87 -8.13 5.76
C THR A 70 -0.47 -8.74 5.77
N ALA A 71 0.49 -8.08 5.15
CA ALA A 71 1.89 -8.52 5.16
C ALA A 71 2.85 -7.35 5.02
N HIS A 72 4.08 -7.53 5.49
CA HIS A 72 5.18 -6.59 5.30
C HIS A 72 6.06 -7.05 4.14
N ILE A 73 6.25 -6.18 3.15
CA ILE A 73 7.09 -6.47 1.98
C ILE A 73 8.02 -5.29 1.69
N LYS A 74 9.12 -5.56 0.98
CA LYS A 74 10.01 -4.49 0.54
C LYS A 74 9.34 -3.65 -0.53
N ALA A 75 9.36 -2.33 -0.37
CA ALA A 75 8.71 -1.39 -1.29
C ALA A 75 9.22 -1.55 -2.73
N LYS A 76 10.50 -1.89 -2.93
CA LYS A 76 11.08 -2.15 -4.25
C LYS A 76 10.42 -3.29 -5.05
N TYR A 77 9.63 -4.15 -4.42
CA TYR A 77 8.88 -5.21 -5.11
C TYR A 77 7.48 -4.76 -5.56
N VAL A 78 7.09 -3.54 -5.25
CA VAL A 78 5.82 -2.96 -5.67
C VAL A 78 6.12 -1.90 -6.71
N GLY A 79 5.40 -1.91 -7.83
CA GLY A 79 5.44 -0.88 -8.86
C GLY A 79 4.04 -0.37 -9.19
N ASN A 80 3.92 0.49 -10.20
CA ASN A 80 2.64 1.10 -10.60
C ASN A 80 1.93 1.77 -9.41
N TRP A 81 2.72 2.53 -8.63
CA TRP A 81 2.25 3.24 -7.45
C TRP A 81 1.28 4.35 -7.85
N ARG A 82 0.13 4.41 -7.19
CA ARG A 82 -0.91 5.43 -7.42
C ARG A 82 -1.81 5.58 -6.19
N ALA A 83 -2.49 6.71 -6.06
CA ALA A 83 -3.62 6.82 -5.13
C ALA A 83 -4.89 6.29 -5.80
N GLU A 84 -5.72 5.56 -5.05
CA GLU A 84 -7.01 5.06 -5.53
C GLU A 84 -8.04 5.11 -4.40
N LEU A 85 -9.28 5.49 -4.74
CA LEU A 85 -10.41 5.48 -3.82
C LEU A 85 -10.93 4.03 -3.67
N VAL A 86 -10.91 3.50 -2.45
CA VAL A 86 -11.26 2.11 -2.14
C VAL A 86 -12.70 2.02 -1.65
N TYR A 87 -13.50 1.23 -2.37
CA TYR A 87 -14.93 1.04 -2.05
C TYR A 87 -15.24 -0.32 -1.45
N ARG A 88 -14.31 -1.29 -1.53
CA ARG A 88 -14.61 -2.69 -1.19
C ARG A 88 -14.64 -2.85 0.33
N PRO A 89 -15.79 -3.19 0.96
CA PRO A 89 -15.89 -3.24 2.42
C PRO A 89 -14.93 -4.25 3.07
N VAL A 90 -14.63 -5.35 2.37
CA VAL A 90 -13.67 -6.35 2.85
C VAL A 90 -12.23 -5.82 2.91
N ILE A 91 -11.88 -4.87 2.05
CA ILE A 91 -10.56 -4.21 2.07
C ILE A 91 -10.55 -3.11 3.13
N LEU A 92 -11.59 -2.29 3.19
CA LEU A 92 -11.71 -1.24 4.21
C LEU A 92 -11.63 -1.81 5.64
N ARG A 93 -12.34 -2.91 5.91
CA ARG A 93 -12.21 -3.64 7.19
C ARG A 93 -10.79 -4.12 7.47
N ALA A 94 -10.07 -4.58 6.45
CA ALA A 94 -8.70 -5.03 6.62
C ALA A 94 -7.74 -3.85 6.85
N ILE A 95 -8.00 -2.69 6.24
CA ILE A 95 -7.25 -1.44 6.47
C ILE A 95 -7.41 -1.02 7.93
N HIS A 96 -8.65 -0.90 8.41
CA HIS A 96 -8.94 -0.49 9.79
C HIS A 96 -8.40 -1.48 10.82
N ALA A 97 -8.47 -2.78 10.53
CA ALA A 97 -7.86 -3.79 11.39
C ALA A 97 -6.33 -3.64 11.47
N ALA A 98 -5.67 -3.39 10.34
CA ALA A 98 -4.22 -3.20 10.30
C ALA A 98 -3.76 -1.92 11.02
N GLU A 99 -4.55 -0.84 10.96
CA GLU A 99 -4.31 0.41 11.68
C GLU A 99 -4.39 0.20 13.21
N ASN A 100 -5.40 -0.54 13.68
CA ASN A 100 -5.61 -0.80 15.11
C ASN A 100 -4.57 -1.74 15.73
N GLU A 101 -4.00 -2.66 14.95
CA GLU A 101 -3.10 -3.67 15.49
C GLU A 101 -1.71 -3.13 15.82
N GLN A 102 -1.26 -2.04 15.19
CA GLN A 102 0.13 -1.59 15.32
C GLN A 102 0.25 -0.06 15.26
N ASP A 103 0.54 0.54 16.41
CA ASP A 103 0.77 1.98 16.64
C ASP A 103 1.84 2.64 15.74
N THR A 104 2.55 1.87 14.91
CA THR A 104 3.62 2.36 14.02
C THR A 104 3.21 2.37 12.54
N TYR A 105 1.99 1.97 12.20
CA TYR A 105 1.43 2.13 10.86
C TYR A 105 0.67 3.43 10.76
N HIS A 106 1.42 4.50 10.54
CA HIS A 106 0.81 5.76 10.17
C HIS A 106 0.57 5.70 8.66
N ARG A 107 -0.71 5.61 8.27
CA ARG A 107 -1.12 6.18 7.00
C ARG A 107 -0.55 7.59 6.90
N TRP A 108 -0.31 8.05 5.69
CA TRP A 108 0.15 9.41 5.43
C TRP A 108 -0.94 10.46 5.70
N LEU A 109 -1.70 10.33 6.81
CA LEU A 109 -2.73 11.28 7.27
C LEU A 109 -2.11 12.61 7.69
N THR A 110 -0.82 12.61 7.99
CA THR A 110 -0.01 13.81 8.19
C THR A 110 0.92 14.04 7.00
N PRO A 111 1.18 15.30 6.59
CA PRO A 111 1.97 15.61 5.42
C PRO A 111 3.39 15.05 5.52
N PHE A 112 3.84 14.39 4.46
CA PHE A 112 5.16 13.75 4.35
C PHE A 112 6.36 14.71 4.38
N ARG A 113 6.16 16.04 4.27
CA ARG A 113 7.23 17.05 4.12
C ARG A 113 6.92 18.47 4.61
N ASP A 114 5.77 18.70 5.23
CA ASP A 114 5.36 20.04 5.65
C ASP A 114 5.30 20.08 7.19
N GLU A 115 5.85 21.12 7.80
CA GLU A 115 5.72 21.39 9.25
C GLU A 115 4.27 21.73 9.63
N ARG A 116 3.37 21.83 8.64
CA ARG A 116 1.93 21.98 8.86
C ARG A 116 1.30 20.75 9.50
N THR A 117 0.61 21.00 10.61
CA THR A 117 -0.35 20.10 11.25
C THR A 117 -1.66 20.06 10.44
N ALA A 118 -1.62 19.58 9.19
CA ALA A 118 -2.83 19.26 8.44
C ALA A 118 -3.17 17.80 8.71
N GLU A 119 -4.25 17.53 9.44
CA GLU A 119 -4.78 16.19 9.61
C GLU A 119 -5.80 15.93 8.50
N TYR A 120 -5.52 14.96 7.64
CA TYR A 120 -6.39 14.62 6.53
C TYR A 120 -7.47 13.61 6.94
N HIS A 121 -8.71 13.79 6.45
CA HIS A 121 -9.75 12.78 6.57
C HIS A 121 -9.62 11.72 5.46
N PRO A 122 -9.65 10.40 5.78
CA PRO A 122 -9.43 9.32 4.80
C PRO A 122 -10.28 9.34 3.52
N SER A 123 -11.47 9.94 3.58
CA SER A 123 -12.40 10.00 2.44
C SER A 123 -12.28 11.28 1.60
N GLU A 124 -11.50 12.28 2.02
CA GLU A 124 -11.50 13.58 1.36
C GLU A 124 -10.60 13.62 0.12
N PRO A 125 -10.96 14.39 -0.92
CA PRO A 125 -10.13 14.50 -2.14
C PRO A 125 -8.71 15.00 -1.88
N ALA A 126 -8.52 15.94 -0.95
CA ALA A 126 -7.19 16.48 -0.61
C ALA A 126 -6.24 15.40 -0.07
N TYR A 127 -6.76 14.44 0.69
CA TYR A 127 -6.00 13.27 1.11
C TYR A 127 -5.59 12.39 -0.08
N GLY A 128 -6.51 12.19 -1.03
CA GLY A 128 -6.22 11.48 -2.28
C GLY A 128 -5.09 12.13 -3.09
N GLU A 129 -5.09 13.45 -3.20
CA GLU A 129 -4.02 14.23 -3.84
C GLU A 129 -2.69 14.07 -3.09
N HIS A 130 -2.71 14.19 -1.76
CA HIS A 130 -1.54 13.96 -0.93
C HIS A 130 -0.96 12.55 -1.13
N LEU A 131 -1.81 11.51 -1.12
CA LEU A 131 -1.38 10.14 -1.39
C LEU A 131 -0.83 9.97 -2.81
N ALA A 132 -1.32 10.72 -3.80
CA ALA A 132 -0.79 10.67 -5.16
C ALA A 132 0.64 11.22 -5.22
N GLU A 133 0.96 12.28 -4.47
CA GLU A 133 2.31 12.80 -4.35
C GLU A 133 3.26 11.79 -3.69
N VAL A 134 2.82 11.15 -2.61
CA VAL A 134 3.57 10.11 -1.92
C VAL A 134 3.82 8.90 -2.83
N ALA A 135 2.78 8.44 -3.54
CA ALA A 135 2.90 7.36 -4.51
C ALA A 135 3.87 7.70 -5.64
N ALA A 136 3.82 8.92 -6.17
CA ALA A 136 4.75 9.39 -7.20
C ALA A 136 6.20 9.48 -6.68
N TYR A 137 6.40 9.86 -5.41
CA TYR A 137 7.70 9.79 -4.75
C TYR A 137 8.24 8.36 -4.71
N PHE A 138 7.44 7.38 -4.28
CA PHE A 138 7.85 5.97 -4.27
C PHE A 138 8.20 5.46 -5.67
N GLN A 139 7.37 5.77 -6.67
CA GLN A 139 7.63 5.40 -8.06
C GLN A 139 8.99 5.94 -8.52
N ARG A 140 9.24 7.25 -8.35
CA ARG A 140 10.51 7.88 -8.75
C ARG A 140 11.71 7.32 -8.00
N LYS A 141 11.60 7.17 -6.68
CA LYS A 141 12.70 6.71 -5.82
C LYS A 141 13.10 5.26 -6.09
N LEU A 142 12.11 4.38 -6.31
CA LEU A 142 12.35 2.94 -6.38
C LEU A 142 12.53 2.43 -7.82
N HIS A 143 11.90 3.08 -8.80
CA HIS A 143 11.82 2.59 -10.18
C HIS A 143 12.21 3.64 -11.23
N GLY A 144 12.62 4.84 -10.81
CA GLY A 144 12.94 5.95 -11.71
C GLY A 144 11.71 6.73 -12.18
N GLY A 145 11.96 7.91 -12.76
CA GLY A 145 10.95 8.67 -13.50
C GLY A 145 10.74 8.03 -14.87
N ARG A 146 9.49 7.91 -15.30
CA ARG A 146 9.16 7.56 -16.68
C ARG A 146 8.99 8.83 -17.50
#